data_AF-A0A921NPF7-F1
#
_entry.id   AF-A0A921NPF7-F1
#
_cell.length_a   1.000
_cell.length_b   1.000
_cell.length_c   1.000
_cell.angle_alpha   90.00
_cell.angle_beta   90.00
_cell.angle_gamma   90.00
#
_symmetry.space_group_name_H-M   'P 1'
#
loop_
_entity.id
_entity.type
_entity.pdbx_description
1 polymer ?
#
loop_
_entity_poly.entity_id
_entity_poly.type
_entity_poly.pdbx_seq_one_letter_code
_entity_poly.pdbx_strand_id
1 'polypeptide(L)'
;MRQAYRHVDSARFKAIAAINENLSKAFRHDPIGALVEQLRVALQSECYATADAIRAYLMVHWPKLEPADKARIVPLALRCLVALGEVEAIRALLAQAGELAFENDYTLTCLSVYGLAPGAPGVSEHLATLPRSGRLNTFYLNQPERVCRAETFGIAARALASGGPAETLLLLANHHAANGSHAMARDLLNRFLDGRGVSTLGRTVFEPGRFFPELTFEKALPESPDGPLVSVVMSAYMAAGTIGYALDAITAQSHRNIEVLVCVDDSPDETLAIARAAAQRDGRVRIFRSKGNQGPYNIRNQMLAQAGGAYITFADADDIAMPERIETQLAAIRGGAQGADGTDTAATPAGMKVASKARWLRLRPDGQTVFFGDGLAQRPCLNSLMVRAEVFKRTGPFVPVMFGGDTVFYERLRALFGSDAIAEVDQPLVLGLWGEGSLTRQEGSAAHEDGYRAPARRAFAEIVFRNELRSPGILADGDSALEAELSEAGLLTPPTGSEPADRP
;
A
#
# COMPACT_ATOMS: atom_id res chain seq x y z
N MET A 1 -18.59 12.43 -24.79
CA MET A 1 -18.48 11.80 -23.45
C MET A 1 -19.58 10.80 -23.08
N ARG A 2 -20.84 10.82 -23.56
CA ARG A 2 -21.83 9.75 -23.21
C ARG A 2 -21.89 8.57 -24.19
N GLN A 3 -21.45 8.76 -25.44
CA GLN A 3 -21.50 7.73 -26.48
C GLN A 3 -20.31 6.75 -26.46
N ALA A 4 -19.17 7.14 -25.90
CA ALA A 4 -17.94 6.33 -25.90
C ALA A 4 -17.84 5.29 -24.75
N TYR A 5 -18.82 5.24 -23.83
CA TYR A 5 -18.67 4.56 -22.54
C TYR A 5 -19.73 3.49 -22.23
N ARG A 6 -20.37 2.90 -23.25
CA ARG A 6 -21.42 1.88 -23.02
C ARG A 6 -20.90 0.51 -22.58
N HIS A 7 -19.58 0.28 -22.57
CA HIS A 7 -19.01 -1.06 -22.39
C HIS A 7 -18.07 -1.22 -21.18
N VAL A 8 -17.96 -0.21 -20.31
CA VAL A 8 -17.04 -0.23 -19.16
C VAL A 8 -17.81 -0.54 -17.88
N ASP A 9 -17.91 -1.83 -17.55
CA ASP A 9 -18.64 -2.30 -16.37
C ASP A 9 -17.72 -2.48 -15.15
N SER A 10 -17.09 -1.39 -14.68
CA SER A 10 -16.36 -1.40 -13.41
C SER A 10 -17.11 -0.62 -12.34
N ALA A 11 -17.14 -1.12 -11.09
CA ALA A 11 -17.78 -0.43 -9.96
C ALA A 11 -17.20 0.98 -9.73
N ARG A 12 -15.92 1.20 -10.06
CA ARG A 12 -15.24 2.50 -10.03
C ARG A 12 -15.74 3.42 -11.15
N PHE A 13 -16.02 2.89 -12.34
CA PHE A 13 -16.63 3.64 -13.43
C PHE A 13 -18.09 3.97 -13.17
N LYS A 14 -18.88 3.04 -12.60
CA LYS A 14 -20.24 3.32 -12.12
C LYS A 14 -20.24 4.38 -11.02
N ALA A 15 -19.26 4.37 -10.11
CA ALA A 15 -19.07 5.43 -9.13
C ALA A 15 -18.72 6.77 -9.79
N ILE A 16 -17.76 6.81 -10.72
CA ILE A 16 -17.39 8.04 -11.46
C ILE A 16 -18.55 8.54 -12.35
N ALA A 17 -19.31 7.65 -12.98
CA ALA A 17 -20.46 7.98 -13.82
C ALA A 17 -21.64 8.49 -12.97
N ALA A 18 -21.91 7.87 -11.82
CA ALA A 18 -22.88 8.35 -10.85
C ALA A 18 -22.44 9.70 -10.25
N ILE A 19 -21.15 9.87 -9.95
CA ILE A 19 -20.58 11.15 -9.53
C ILE A 19 -20.75 12.17 -10.66
N ASN A 20 -20.45 11.85 -11.92
CA ASN A 20 -20.62 12.76 -13.05
C ASN A 20 -22.09 13.12 -13.36
N GLU A 21 -23.02 12.18 -13.21
CA GLU A 21 -24.45 12.42 -13.39
C GLU A 21 -25.03 13.25 -12.25
N ASN A 22 -24.59 13.00 -11.02
CA ASN A 22 -24.91 13.81 -9.85
C ASN A 22 -24.24 15.18 -9.91
N LEU A 23 -23.02 15.30 -10.42
CA LEU A 23 -22.30 16.56 -10.65
C LEU A 23 -23.08 17.44 -11.63
N SER A 24 -23.58 16.89 -12.75
CA SER A 24 -24.35 17.68 -13.72
C SER A 24 -25.69 18.22 -13.17
N LYS A 25 -26.31 17.51 -12.21
CA LYS A 25 -27.50 17.99 -11.49
C LYS A 25 -27.14 18.94 -10.34
N ALA A 26 -26.07 18.64 -9.61
CA ALA A 26 -25.55 19.45 -8.50
C ALA A 26 -25.00 20.80 -8.97
N PHE A 27 -24.31 20.88 -10.11
CA PHE A 27 -23.77 22.13 -10.65
C PHE A 27 -24.83 23.23 -10.86
N ARG A 28 -26.10 22.86 -11.04
CA ARG A 28 -27.20 23.84 -11.20
C ARG A 28 -27.72 24.43 -9.88
N HIS A 29 -27.47 23.76 -8.75
CA HIS A 29 -28.07 24.10 -7.45
C HIS A 29 -27.01 24.33 -6.35
N ASP A 30 -25.86 23.67 -6.44
CA ASP A 30 -24.71 23.76 -5.54
C ASP A 30 -23.40 23.62 -6.35
N PRO A 31 -22.97 24.69 -7.05
CA PRO A 31 -21.75 24.67 -7.87
C PRO A 31 -20.48 24.49 -7.03
N ILE A 32 -20.46 24.99 -5.79
CA ILE A 32 -19.32 24.84 -4.89
C ILE A 32 -19.22 23.39 -4.42
N GLY A 33 -20.32 22.78 -4.00
CA GLY A 33 -20.32 21.39 -3.61
C GLY A 33 -19.94 20.43 -4.74
N ALA A 34 -20.29 20.77 -5.98
CA ALA A 34 -19.83 20.03 -7.15
C ALA A 34 -18.31 20.11 -7.32
N LEU A 35 -17.70 21.30 -7.18
CA LEU A 35 -16.24 21.46 -7.23
C LEU A 35 -15.53 20.75 -6.07
N VAL A 36 -16.10 20.79 -4.87
CA VAL A 36 -15.59 20.04 -3.71
C VAL A 36 -15.56 18.54 -3.99
N GLU A 37 -16.61 18.01 -4.63
CA GLU A 37 -16.65 16.59 -4.96
C GLU A 37 -15.68 16.24 -6.10
N GLN A 38 -15.53 17.11 -7.10
CA GLN A 38 -14.49 16.92 -8.12
C GLN A 38 -13.08 16.93 -7.52
N LEU A 39 -12.81 17.83 -6.58
CA LEU A 39 -11.54 17.86 -5.84
C LEU A 39 -11.32 16.55 -5.08
N ARG A 40 -12.34 16.04 -4.40
CA ARG A 40 -12.28 14.76 -3.70
C ARG A 40 -11.93 13.61 -4.66
N VAL A 41 -12.63 13.53 -5.79
CA VAL A 41 -12.40 12.48 -6.80
C VAL A 41 -11.02 12.59 -7.43
N ALA A 42 -10.57 13.80 -7.74
CA ALA A 42 -9.23 14.04 -8.28
C ALA A 42 -8.15 13.55 -7.29
N LEU A 43 -8.29 13.86 -6.00
CA LEU A 43 -7.37 13.37 -4.96
C LEU A 43 -7.43 11.85 -4.79
N GLN A 44 -8.62 11.25 -4.78
CA GLN A 44 -8.79 9.79 -4.70
C GLN A 44 -8.27 9.04 -5.93
N SER A 45 -8.19 9.72 -7.07
CA SER A 45 -7.67 9.19 -8.33
C SER A 45 -6.22 9.62 -8.58
N GLU A 46 -5.56 10.23 -7.58
CA GLU A 46 -4.19 10.70 -7.66
C GLU A 46 -3.91 11.66 -8.85
N CYS A 47 -4.92 12.42 -9.26
CA CYS A 47 -4.86 13.42 -10.33
C CYS A 47 -4.47 14.79 -9.76
N TYR A 48 -3.22 14.91 -9.33
CA TYR A 48 -2.79 16.05 -8.52
C TYR A 48 -2.86 17.40 -9.23
N ALA A 49 -2.55 17.49 -10.52
CA ALA A 49 -2.69 18.73 -11.30
C ALA A 49 -4.15 19.19 -11.41
N THR A 50 -5.08 18.25 -11.60
CA THR A 50 -6.52 18.57 -11.63
C THR A 50 -7.02 18.98 -10.25
N ALA A 51 -6.61 18.26 -9.20
CA ALA A 51 -6.91 18.60 -7.82
C ALA A 51 -6.40 20.01 -7.48
N ASP A 52 -5.17 20.33 -7.87
CA ASP A 52 -4.56 21.63 -7.59
C ASP A 52 -5.25 22.78 -8.32
N ALA A 53 -5.63 22.58 -9.59
CA ALA A 53 -6.41 23.57 -10.34
C ALA A 53 -7.76 23.88 -9.69
N ILE A 54 -8.49 22.83 -9.25
CA ILE A 54 -9.77 23.00 -8.56
C ILE A 54 -9.56 23.67 -7.19
N ARG A 55 -8.55 23.25 -6.43
CA ARG A 55 -8.17 23.86 -5.15
C ARG A 55 -7.86 25.34 -5.33
N ALA A 56 -6.99 25.69 -6.27
CA ALA A 56 -6.60 27.07 -6.54
C ALA A 56 -7.80 27.94 -6.89
N TYR A 57 -8.71 27.43 -7.73
CA TYR A 57 -9.97 28.10 -8.03
C TYR A 57 -10.80 28.36 -6.77
N LEU A 58 -11.03 27.33 -5.94
CA LEU A 58 -11.77 27.47 -4.68
C LEU A 58 -11.11 28.48 -3.73
N MET A 59 -9.78 28.52 -3.66
CA MET A 59 -9.03 29.46 -2.84
C MET A 59 -9.14 30.91 -3.32
N VAL A 60 -9.17 31.17 -4.63
CA VAL A 60 -9.43 32.51 -5.19
C VAL A 60 -10.80 33.03 -4.76
N HIS A 61 -11.79 32.13 -4.68
CA HIS A 61 -13.15 32.48 -4.29
C HIS A 61 -13.40 32.43 -2.77
N TRP A 62 -12.39 32.08 -1.96
CA TRP A 62 -12.50 31.88 -0.51
C TRP A 62 -13.28 32.96 0.27
N PRO A 63 -13.09 34.27 0.03
CA PRO A 63 -13.82 35.31 0.77
C PRO A 63 -15.34 35.25 0.58
N LYS A 64 -15.81 34.64 -0.53
CA LYS A 64 -17.23 34.55 -0.89
C LYS A 64 -17.88 33.23 -0.44
N LEU A 65 -17.12 32.32 0.14
CA LEU A 65 -17.62 31.01 0.54
C LEU A 65 -18.24 31.05 1.94
N GLU A 66 -19.36 30.33 2.09
CA GLU A 66 -20.02 30.12 3.37
C GLU A 66 -19.16 29.28 4.31
N PRO A 67 -19.30 29.40 5.65
CA PRO A 67 -18.54 28.61 6.61
C PRO A 67 -18.64 27.10 6.39
N ALA A 68 -19.82 26.60 6.01
CA ALA A 68 -20.03 25.18 5.74
C ALA A 68 -19.22 24.68 4.53
N ASP A 69 -19.07 25.50 3.48
CA ASP A 69 -18.25 25.16 2.32
C ASP A 69 -16.76 25.19 2.67
N LYS A 70 -16.33 26.18 3.43
CA LYS A 70 -14.95 26.27 3.93
C LYS A 70 -14.57 25.02 4.73
N ALA A 71 -15.44 24.56 5.64
CA ALA A 71 -15.23 23.33 6.42
C ALA A 71 -15.06 22.08 5.54
N ARG A 72 -15.77 22.01 4.39
CA ARG A 72 -15.62 20.90 3.42
C ARG A 72 -14.34 21.01 2.58
N ILE A 73 -13.92 22.23 2.25
CA ILE A 73 -12.79 22.52 1.36
C ILE A 73 -11.46 22.34 2.06
N VAL A 74 -11.30 22.89 3.28
CA VAL A 74 -10.03 22.91 4.02
C VAL A 74 -9.34 21.54 4.07
N PRO A 75 -9.98 20.44 4.51
CA PRO A 75 -9.29 19.16 4.59
C PRO A 75 -8.86 18.62 3.22
N LEU A 76 -9.62 18.89 2.14
CA LEU A 76 -9.24 18.48 0.79
C LEU A 76 -8.12 19.35 0.21
N ALA A 77 -8.18 20.66 0.44
CA ALA A 77 -7.15 21.59 0.04
C ALA A 77 -5.81 21.27 0.73
N LEU A 78 -5.84 20.92 2.02
CA LEU A 78 -4.66 20.47 2.76
C LEU A 78 -4.11 19.16 2.21
N ARG A 79 -4.96 18.16 1.92
CA ARG A 79 -4.51 16.91 1.26
C ARG A 79 -3.79 17.16 -0.04
N CYS A 80 -4.34 18.08 -0.86
CA CYS A 80 -3.73 18.48 -2.12
C CYS A 80 -2.34 19.10 -1.89
N LEU A 81 -2.23 20.09 -1.00
CA LEU A 81 -0.97 20.77 -0.72
C LEU A 81 0.09 19.84 -0.08
N VAL A 82 -0.33 18.93 0.81
CA VAL A 82 0.54 17.89 1.39
C VAL A 82 1.08 16.97 0.30
N ALA A 83 0.22 16.49 -0.61
CA ALA A 83 0.65 15.65 -1.72
C ALA A 83 1.65 16.35 -2.65
N LEU A 84 1.49 17.67 -2.84
CA LEU A 84 2.39 18.50 -3.63
C LEU A 84 3.72 18.81 -2.92
N GLY A 85 3.72 18.85 -1.58
CA GLY A 85 4.86 19.26 -0.76
C GLY A 85 4.93 20.77 -0.51
N GLU A 86 3.81 21.48 -0.65
CA GLU A 86 3.72 22.95 -0.59
C GLU A 86 3.62 23.46 0.85
N VAL A 87 4.69 23.29 1.64
CA VAL A 87 4.69 23.54 3.10
C VAL A 87 4.22 24.95 3.48
N GLU A 88 4.67 25.98 2.78
CA GLU A 88 4.27 27.36 3.08
C GLU A 88 2.80 27.63 2.73
N ALA A 89 2.28 27.02 1.66
CA ALA A 89 0.86 27.11 1.33
C ALA A 89 -0.01 26.37 2.37
N ILE A 90 0.48 25.25 2.91
CA ILE A 90 -0.19 24.55 4.02
C ILE A 90 -0.29 25.47 5.23
N ARG A 91 0.81 26.10 5.63
CA ARG A 91 0.86 27.05 6.75
C ARG A 91 -0.08 28.22 6.56
N ALA A 92 -0.07 28.82 5.37
CA ALA A 92 -0.96 29.92 5.01
C ALA A 92 -2.43 29.52 5.10
N LEU A 93 -2.79 28.35 4.57
CA LEU A 93 -4.16 27.83 4.63
C LEU A 93 -4.60 27.53 6.07
N LEU A 94 -3.74 26.94 6.88
CA LEU A 94 -4.03 26.68 8.30
C LEU A 94 -4.26 27.98 9.07
N ALA A 95 -3.42 28.99 8.85
CA ALA A 95 -3.59 30.30 9.45
C ALA A 95 -4.89 30.99 9.01
N GLN A 96 -5.28 30.83 7.74
CA GLN A 96 -6.52 31.37 7.19
C GLN A 96 -7.78 30.61 7.66
N ALA A 97 -7.67 29.30 7.91
CA ALA A 97 -8.79 28.44 8.29
C ALA A 97 -9.20 28.59 9.77
N GLY A 98 -8.36 29.17 10.62
CA GLY A 98 -8.71 29.52 12.02
C GLY A 98 -9.29 28.34 12.80
N GLU A 99 -10.43 28.55 13.48
CA GLU A 99 -11.10 27.53 14.30
C GLU A 99 -11.54 26.28 13.51
N LEU A 100 -11.82 26.41 12.19
CA LEU A 100 -12.18 25.27 11.32
C LEU A 100 -11.06 24.22 11.29
N ALA A 101 -9.82 24.60 11.59
CA ALA A 101 -8.70 23.68 11.63
C ALA A 101 -8.84 22.61 12.71
N PHE A 102 -9.60 22.89 13.77
CA PHE A 102 -9.81 22.01 14.91
C PHE A 102 -11.06 21.14 14.79
N GLU A 103 -11.93 21.40 13.82
CA GLU A 103 -13.19 20.67 13.61
C GLU A 103 -13.01 19.35 12.83
N ASN A 104 -11.84 19.16 12.21
CA ASN A 104 -11.55 17.99 11.37
C ASN A 104 -10.22 17.33 11.75
N ASP A 105 -10.26 16.01 11.95
CA ASP A 105 -9.08 15.23 12.37
C ASP A 105 -7.90 15.37 11.39
N TYR A 106 -8.16 15.35 10.07
CA TYR A 106 -7.08 15.51 9.08
C TYR A 106 -6.47 16.92 9.14
N THR A 107 -7.29 17.95 9.31
CA THR A 107 -6.78 19.32 9.43
C THR A 107 -5.96 19.50 10.70
N LEU A 108 -6.40 18.92 11.81
CA LEU A 108 -5.66 18.90 13.06
C LEU A 108 -4.30 18.19 12.89
N THR A 109 -4.28 17.07 12.17
CA THR A 109 -3.02 16.42 11.75
C THR A 109 -2.13 17.42 11.03
N CYS A 110 -2.62 18.09 9.98
CA CYS A 110 -1.84 19.07 9.25
C CYS A 110 -1.37 20.24 10.11
N LEU A 111 -2.20 20.73 11.03
CA LEU A 111 -1.83 21.79 11.98
C LEU A 111 -0.67 21.35 12.86
N SER A 112 -0.73 20.15 13.42
CA SER A 112 0.37 19.60 14.20
C SER A 112 1.64 19.40 13.38
N VAL A 113 1.47 19.09 12.09
CA VAL A 113 2.59 18.75 11.21
C VAL A 113 3.32 19.95 10.66
N TYR A 114 2.56 20.90 10.15
CA TYR A 114 3.07 21.99 9.35
C TYR A 114 2.82 23.35 10.00
N GLY A 115 1.81 23.45 10.88
CA GLY A 115 1.31 24.71 11.45
C GLY A 115 2.10 25.27 12.64
N LEU A 116 3.06 24.52 13.19
CA LEU A 116 3.91 25.01 14.27
C LEU A 116 5.15 25.70 13.70
N ALA A 117 5.19 27.03 13.79
CA ALA A 117 6.46 27.71 13.94
C ALA A 117 7.05 27.31 15.31
N PRO A 118 8.38 27.12 15.46
CA PRO A 118 8.98 26.93 16.77
C PRO A 118 8.58 28.09 17.70
N GLY A 119 7.77 27.81 18.75
CA GLY A 119 7.40 28.79 19.78
C GLY A 119 6.00 29.42 19.71
N ALA A 120 5.04 28.91 18.92
CA ALA A 120 3.67 29.41 18.92
C ALA A 120 2.91 29.11 20.25
N PRO A 121 2.46 30.13 21.02
CA PRO A 121 1.67 29.92 22.25
C PRO A 121 0.26 29.39 21.96
N GLY A 122 -0.30 28.58 22.85
CA GLY A 122 -1.73 28.19 22.86
C GLY A 122 -2.08 26.82 22.25
N VAL A 123 -1.11 26.12 21.65
CA VAL A 123 -1.36 24.80 21.06
C VAL A 123 -1.55 23.73 22.15
N SER A 124 -0.74 23.73 23.23
CA SER A 124 -0.91 22.73 24.30
C SER A 124 -2.26 22.82 25.01
N GLU A 125 -2.80 24.03 25.22
CA GLU A 125 -4.11 24.25 25.85
C GLU A 125 -5.27 23.77 24.95
N HIS A 126 -5.15 23.89 23.62
CA HIS A 126 -6.13 23.35 22.69
C HIS A 126 -5.98 21.84 22.49
N LEU A 127 -4.76 21.30 22.54
CA LEU A 127 -4.48 19.85 22.49
C LEU A 127 -5.08 19.11 23.69
N ALA A 128 -5.12 19.73 24.88
CA ALA A 128 -5.79 19.20 26.07
C ALA A 128 -7.31 19.02 25.89
N THR A 129 -7.90 19.62 24.86
CA THR A 129 -9.34 19.53 24.55
C THR A 129 -9.67 18.49 23.47
N LEU A 130 -8.68 17.74 22.98
CA LEU A 130 -8.91 16.67 22.02
C LEU A 130 -9.45 15.39 22.68
N PRO A 131 -10.45 14.71 22.07
CA PRO A 131 -11.19 15.09 20.87
C PRO A 131 -12.59 15.62 21.20
N ARG A 132 -12.85 16.93 21.01
CA ARG A 132 -14.23 17.45 20.95
C ARG A 132 -15.05 16.79 19.82
N SER A 133 -14.38 16.24 18.80
CA SER A 133 -14.99 15.49 17.68
C SER A 133 -15.41 14.06 18.01
N GLY A 134 -15.01 13.52 19.18
CA GLY A 134 -15.26 12.13 19.56
C GLY A 134 -14.48 11.06 18.76
N ARG A 135 -13.59 11.46 17.83
CA ARG A 135 -12.78 10.54 17.00
C ARG A 135 -11.30 10.58 17.40
N LEU A 136 -10.68 9.39 17.40
CA LEU A 136 -9.27 9.20 17.72
C LEU A 136 -8.41 9.49 16.48
N ASN A 137 -7.66 10.59 16.47
CA ASN A 137 -6.68 10.86 15.42
C ASN A 137 -5.38 10.07 15.66
N THR A 138 -5.40 8.79 15.30
CA THR A 138 -4.30 7.83 15.51
C THR A 138 -3.00 8.24 14.81
N PHE A 139 -3.07 8.88 13.63
CA PHE A 139 -1.88 9.38 12.94
C PHE A 139 -1.13 10.39 13.77
N TYR A 140 -1.84 11.39 14.29
CA TYR A 140 -1.29 12.43 15.14
C TYR A 140 -0.72 11.85 16.44
N LEU A 141 -1.49 10.99 17.12
CA LEU A 141 -1.09 10.38 18.37
C LEU A 141 0.12 9.44 18.25
N ASN A 142 0.40 8.95 17.04
CA ASN A 142 1.56 8.12 16.74
C ASN A 142 2.84 8.90 16.41
N GLN A 143 2.79 10.25 16.36
CA GLN A 143 3.97 11.07 16.09
C GLN A 143 4.80 11.26 17.36
N PRO A 144 6.01 10.69 17.46
CA PRO A 144 6.79 10.66 18.71
C PRO A 144 7.18 12.05 19.23
N GLU A 145 7.34 13.02 18.34
CA GLU A 145 7.81 14.38 18.65
C GLU A 145 6.70 15.32 19.14
N ARG A 146 5.42 14.95 18.96
CA ARG A 146 4.30 15.94 18.95
C ARG A 146 3.26 15.78 20.04
N VAL A 147 3.23 14.64 20.70
CA VAL A 147 2.34 14.35 21.82
C VAL A 147 3.17 13.70 22.92
N CYS A 148 2.97 14.13 24.16
CA CYS A 148 3.59 13.44 25.28
C CYS A 148 3.09 11.99 25.33
N ARG A 149 4.00 11.03 25.47
CA ARG A 149 3.68 9.59 25.48
C ARG A 149 2.54 9.25 26.47
N ALA A 150 2.49 9.93 27.62
CA ALA A 150 1.46 9.72 28.64
C ALA A 150 0.06 10.15 28.18
N GLU A 151 -0.05 11.24 27.41
CA GLU A 151 -1.34 11.72 26.88
C GLU A 151 -1.87 10.78 25.80
N THR A 152 -1.00 10.33 24.88
CA THR A 152 -1.33 9.31 23.89
C THR A 152 -1.91 8.05 24.55
N PHE A 153 -1.25 7.57 25.60
CA PHE A 153 -1.72 6.40 26.35
C PHE A 153 -3.10 6.63 26.97
N GLY A 154 -3.30 7.75 27.67
CA GLY A 154 -4.57 8.05 28.33
C GLY A 154 -5.75 8.13 27.35
N ILE A 155 -5.55 8.77 26.19
CA ILE A 155 -6.59 8.88 25.15
C ILE A 155 -6.88 7.50 24.55
N ALA A 156 -5.84 6.75 24.16
CA ALA A 156 -6.00 5.43 23.55
C ALA A 156 -6.63 4.42 24.53
N ALA A 157 -6.22 4.41 25.80
CA ALA A 157 -6.78 3.51 26.81
C ALA A 157 -8.27 3.78 27.06
N ARG A 158 -8.68 5.06 27.13
CA ARG A 158 -10.10 5.43 27.25
C ARG A 158 -10.91 5.00 26.02
N ALA A 159 -10.38 5.23 24.82
CA ALA A 159 -11.02 4.81 23.58
C ALA A 159 -11.22 3.29 23.54
N LEU A 160 -10.19 2.51 23.94
CA LEU A 160 -10.30 1.05 24.01
C LEU A 160 -11.37 0.61 25.02
N ALA A 161 -11.40 1.22 26.21
CA ALA A 161 -12.36 0.91 27.26
C ALA A 161 -13.82 1.20 26.85
N SER A 162 -14.03 2.17 25.95
CA SER A 162 -15.34 2.50 25.39
C SER A 162 -15.69 1.73 24.10
N GLY A 163 -14.96 0.66 23.76
CA GLY A 163 -15.21 -0.12 22.54
C GLY A 163 -14.76 0.57 21.24
N GLY A 164 -13.70 1.40 21.33
CA GLY A 164 -13.09 2.08 20.19
C GLY A 164 -12.47 1.14 19.14
N PRO A 165 -11.96 1.69 18.03
CA PRO A 165 -11.50 0.91 16.88
C PRO A 165 -10.31 0.00 17.24
N ALA A 166 -10.16 -1.12 16.50
CA ALA A 166 -9.09 -2.10 16.71
C ALA A 166 -7.69 -1.47 16.59
N GLU A 167 -7.55 -0.43 15.77
CA GLU A 167 -6.36 0.40 15.61
C GLU A 167 -5.84 1.00 16.93
N THR A 168 -6.71 1.14 17.94
CA THR A 168 -6.32 1.60 19.28
C THR A 168 -5.33 0.64 19.96
N LEU A 169 -5.43 -0.66 19.69
CA LEU A 169 -4.48 -1.67 20.19
C LEU A 169 -3.08 -1.41 19.64
N LEU A 170 -2.98 -1.08 18.34
CA LEU A 170 -1.72 -0.79 17.66
C LEU A 170 -1.07 0.50 18.19
N LEU A 171 -1.88 1.51 18.50
CA LEU A 171 -1.39 2.76 19.10
C LEU A 171 -0.81 2.52 20.50
N LEU A 172 -1.51 1.73 21.33
CA LEU A 172 -1.01 1.33 22.65
C LEU A 172 0.23 0.44 22.54
N ALA A 173 0.28 -0.46 21.54
CA ALA A 173 1.46 -1.29 21.28
C ALA A 173 2.69 -0.42 20.98
N ASN A 174 2.53 0.58 20.11
CA ASN A 174 3.60 1.54 19.81
C ASN A 174 4.05 2.34 21.02
N HIS A 175 3.11 2.78 21.87
CA HIS A 175 3.45 3.45 23.13
C HIS A 175 4.32 2.55 24.02
N HIS A 176 3.92 1.30 24.23
CA HIS A 176 4.70 0.37 25.06
C HIS A 176 6.05 0.03 24.44
N ALA A 177 6.13 -0.15 23.12
CA ALA A 177 7.37 -0.37 22.40
C ALA A 177 8.34 0.80 22.61
N ALA A 178 7.86 2.04 22.45
CA ALA A 178 8.67 3.24 22.63
C ALA A 178 9.23 3.39 24.06
N ASN A 179 8.55 2.83 25.05
CA ASN A 179 8.92 2.87 26.47
C ASN A 179 9.60 1.57 26.96
N GLY A 180 10.10 0.73 26.05
CA GLY A 180 10.85 -0.50 26.38
C GLY A 180 10.00 -1.64 26.96
N SER A 181 8.67 -1.50 26.98
CA SER A 181 7.74 -2.53 27.45
C SER A 181 7.42 -3.53 26.33
N HIS A 182 8.43 -4.23 25.81
CA HIS A 182 8.30 -5.13 24.64
C HIS A 182 7.23 -6.22 24.81
N ALA A 183 7.11 -6.80 26.00
CA ALA A 183 6.11 -7.85 26.27
C ALA A 183 4.67 -7.33 26.13
N MET A 184 4.40 -6.12 26.62
CA MET A 184 3.09 -5.48 26.51
C MET A 184 2.81 -5.01 25.09
N ALA A 185 3.83 -4.45 24.42
CA ALA A 185 3.73 -4.08 23.01
C ALA A 185 3.35 -5.29 22.15
N ARG A 186 4.01 -6.43 22.38
CA ARG A 186 3.70 -7.70 21.73
C ARG A 186 2.28 -8.16 22.02
N ASP A 187 1.86 -8.18 23.29
CA ASP A 187 0.50 -8.63 23.67
C ASP A 187 -0.58 -7.83 22.94
N LEU A 188 -0.46 -6.50 22.92
CA LEU A 188 -1.41 -5.62 22.25
C LEU A 188 -1.42 -5.81 20.72
N LEU A 189 -0.24 -5.99 20.11
CA LEU A 189 -0.14 -6.33 18.69
C LEU A 189 -0.76 -7.70 18.40
N ASN A 190 -0.50 -8.71 19.23
CA ASN A 190 -1.09 -10.04 19.09
C ASN A 190 -2.61 -10.02 19.23
N ARG A 191 -3.17 -9.21 20.14
CA ARG A 191 -4.64 -9.03 20.23
C ARG A 191 -5.24 -8.43 18.95
N PHE A 192 -4.52 -7.54 18.28
CA PHE A 192 -4.93 -7.03 16.98
C PHE A 192 -4.88 -8.14 15.91
N LEU A 193 -3.76 -8.89 15.84
CA LEU A 193 -3.56 -9.97 14.87
C LEU A 193 -4.57 -11.12 15.06
N ASP A 194 -4.79 -11.56 16.29
CA ASP A 194 -5.77 -12.59 16.65
C ASP A 194 -7.20 -12.14 16.29
N GLY A 195 -7.53 -10.87 16.52
CA GLY A 195 -8.79 -10.27 16.06
C GLY A 195 -8.96 -10.23 14.54
N ARG A 196 -7.89 -10.44 13.76
CA ARG A 196 -7.92 -10.61 12.29
C ARG A 196 -7.82 -12.07 11.86
N GLY A 197 -7.73 -13.01 12.80
CA GLY A 197 -7.62 -14.44 12.53
C GLY A 197 -6.31 -14.83 11.85
N VAL A 198 -5.21 -14.14 12.18
CA VAL A 198 -3.86 -14.45 11.67
C VAL A 198 -2.91 -14.86 12.79
N SER A 199 -1.81 -15.50 12.43
CA SER A 199 -0.78 -15.98 13.36
C SER A 199 -0.27 -14.86 14.28
N THR A 200 -0.16 -15.17 15.57
CA THR A 200 0.38 -14.26 16.60
C THR A 200 1.90 -14.36 16.69
N LEU A 201 2.53 -13.28 17.11
CA LEU A 201 3.99 -13.17 17.22
C LEU A 201 4.50 -13.90 18.46
N GLY A 202 5.57 -14.69 18.27
CA GLY A 202 6.40 -15.26 19.33
C GLY A 202 7.17 -14.17 20.08
N ARG A 203 8.16 -14.57 20.89
CA ARG A 203 8.98 -13.59 21.62
C ARG A 203 9.67 -12.67 20.61
N THR A 204 9.47 -11.36 20.77
CA THR A 204 10.03 -10.34 19.88
C THR A 204 10.58 -9.17 20.69
N VAL A 205 11.55 -8.45 20.11
CA VAL A 205 12.16 -7.25 20.68
C VAL A 205 11.90 -6.08 19.74
N PHE A 206 11.23 -5.05 20.25
CA PHE A 206 10.90 -3.85 19.50
C PHE A 206 12.08 -2.88 19.48
N GLU A 207 13.12 -3.23 18.73
CA GLU A 207 14.35 -2.45 18.57
C GLU A 207 14.79 -2.49 17.09
N PRO A 208 15.32 -1.38 16.54
CA PRO A 208 15.88 -1.37 15.19
C PRO A 208 16.94 -2.44 15.01
N GLY A 209 16.87 -3.16 13.88
CA GLY A 209 17.82 -4.23 13.56
C GLY A 209 17.61 -5.54 14.33
N ARG A 210 16.63 -5.60 15.25
CA ARG A 210 16.29 -6.82 15.99
C ARG A 210 14.86 -7.30 15.73
N PHE A 211 13.91 -6.38 15.58
CA PHE A 211 12.50 -6.75 15.44
C PHE A 211 12.25 -7.72 14.27
N PHE A 212 12.64 -7.35 13.05
CA PHE A 212 12.44 -8.19 11.86
C PHE A 212 13.34 -9.43 11.85
N PRO A 213 14.67 -9.34 12.07
CA PRO A 213 15.55 -10.51 11.99
C PRO A 213 15.25 -11.61 13.03
N GLU A 214 14.67 -11.25 14.17
CA GLU A 214 14.35 -12.21 15.24
C GLU A 214 12.86 -12.54 15.33
N LEU A 215 12.05 -12.06 14.38
CA LEU A 215 10.61 -12.26 14.42
C LEU A 215 10.28 -13.74 14.30
N THR A 216 9.46 -14.23 15.23
CA THR A 216 8.94 -15.60 15.24
C THR A 216 7.42 -15.57 15.44
N PHE A 217 6.75 -16.70 15.22
CA PHE A 217 5.32 -16.88 15.44
C PHE A 217 5.07 -17.90 16.56
N GLU A 218 4.00 -17.73 17.34
CA GLU A 218 3.75 -18.55 18.54
C GLU A 218 3.51 -20.02 18.22
N LYS A 219 2.92 -20.30 17.06
CA LYS A 219 2.58 -21.66 16.63
C LYS A 219 3.01 -21.85 15.18
N ALA A 220 3.70 -22.97 14.93
CA ALA A 220 3.83 -23.47 13.58
C ALA A 220 2.45 -23.95 13.11
N LEU A 221 2.06 -23.56 11.91
CA LEU A 221 0.85 -24.06 11.29
C LEU A 221 1.09 -25.46 10.72
N PRO A 222 0.07 -26.33 10.66
CA PRO A 222 0.15 -27.59 9.94
C PRO A 222 0.64 -27.36 8.51
N GLU A 223 1.57 -28.19 8.08
CA GLU A 223 2.10 -28.11 6.73
C GLU A 223 1.14 -28.78 5.75
N SER A 224 0.83 -28.10 4.65
CA SER A 224 0.09 -28.67 3.51
C SER A 224 1.05 -28.80 2.32
N PRO A 225 1.71 -29.97 2.14
CA PRO A 225 2.47 -30.25 0.93
C PRO A 225 1.55 -30.53 -0.27
N ASP A 226 0.32 -30.93 -0.01
CA ASP A 226 -0.68 -31.22 -1.02
C ASP A 226 -1.32 -29.92 -1.51
N GLY A 227 -1.27 -29.69 -2.82
CA GLY A 227 -1.82 -28.49 -3.46
C GLY A 227 -1.05 -28.08 -4.71
N PRO A 228 -1.57 -27.12 -5.48
CA PRO A 228 -0.91 -26.63 -6.69
C PRO A 228 0.43 -25.94 -6.36
N LEU A 229 1.38 -26.06 -7.28
CA LEU A 229 2.66 -25.36 -7.17
C LEU A 229 2.41 -23.84 -7.26
N VAL A 230 2.97 -23.09 -6.30
CA VAL A 230 2.96 -21.62 -6.30
C VAL A 230 4.39 -21.10 -6.54
N SER A 231 4.59 -20.35 -7.61
CA SER A 231 5.86 -19.64 -7.84
C SER A 231 5.84 -18.31 -7.10
N VAL A 232 6.79 -18.12 -6.18
CA VAL A 232 7.01 -16.84 -5.50
C VAL A 232 8.14 -16.11 -6.20
N VAL A 233 7.86 -14.93 -6.75
CA VAL A 233 8.85 -14.09 -7.42
C VAL A 233 9.32 -12.98 -6.48
N MET A 234 10.63 -12.84 -6.33
CA MET A 234 11.28 -11.83 -5.48
C MET A 234 12.38 -11.11 -6.26
N SER A 235 12.30 -9.77 -6.29
CA SER A 235 13.38 -8.90 -6.77
C SER A 235 14.14 -8.35 -5.56
N ALA A 236 15.47 -8.36 -5.61
CA ALA A 236 16.31 -7.89 -4.51
C ALA A 236 17.39 -6.92 -4.99
N TYR A 237 17.43 -5.72 -4.42
CA TYR A 237 18.47 -4.71 -4.62
C TYR A 237 18.76 -4.01 -3.30
N MET A 238 20.03 -3.93 -2.92
CA MET A 238 20.50 -3.38 -1.64
C MET A 238 19.77 -3.95 -0.43
N ALA A 239 19.57 -5.28 -0.42
CA ALA A 239 18.74 -5.99 0.55
C ALA A 239 19.57 -6.85 1.52
N ALA A 240 20.88 -6.61 1.67
CA ALA A 240 21.73 -7.45 2.53
C ALA A 240 21.23 -7.52 3.98
N GLY A 241 20.68 -6.41 4.50
CA GLY A 241 20.13 -6.37 5.85
C GLY A 241 18.76 -7.03 6.01
N THR A 242 18.10 -7.43 4.94
CA THR A 242 16.67 -7.79 4.97
C THR A 242 16.30 -9.10 4.28
N ILE A 243 17.00 -9.46 3.20
CA ILE A 243 16.65 -10.61 2.37
C ILE A 243 16.66 -11.94 3.13
N GLY A 244 17.53 -12.06 4.15
CA GLY A 244 17.63 -13.26 4.98
C GLY A 244 16.31 -13.61 5.67
N TYR A 245 15.75 -12.69 6.45
CA TYR A 245 14.49 -12.92 7.17
C TYR A 245 13.30 -13.00 6.20
N ALA A 246 13.34 -12.29 5.06
CA ALA A 246 12.28 -12.32 4.07
C ALA A 246 12.19 -13.70 3.41
N LEU A 247 13.34 -14.31 3.05
CA LEU A 247 13.40 -15.67 2.52
C LEU A 247 13.03 -16.72 3.57
N ASP A 248 13.47 -16.56 4.81
CA ASP A 248 13.09 -17.47 5.90
C ASP A 248 11.56 -17.46 6.10
N ALA A 249 10.90 -16.29 6.05
CA ALA A 249 9.44 -16.18 6.14
C ALA A 249 8.69 -16.81 4.95
N ILE A 250 9.22 -16.67 3.73
CA ILE A 250 8.63 -17.26 2.52
C ILE A 250 8.83 -18.78 2.46
N THR A 251 9.97 -19.30 2.91
CA THR A 251 10.20 -20.75 2.93
C THR A 251 9.43 -21.44 4.06
N ALA A 252 9.08 -20.70 5.13
CA ALA A 252 8.32 -21.17 6.28
C ALA A 252 6.77 -21.18 6.10
N GLN A 253 6.23 -20.90 4.92
CA GLN A 253 4.78 -20.89 4.65
C GLN A 253 4.08 -22.24 4.92
N SER A 254 2.86 -22.23 5.44
CA SER A 254 2.07 -23.46 5.71
C SER A 254 1.82 -24.28 4.44
N HIS A 255 1.57 -23.63 3.31
CA HIS A 255 1.56 -24.25 1.98
C HIS A 255 3.00 -24.54 1.53
N ARG A 256 3.38 -25.82 1.43
CA ARG A 256 4.78 -26.22 1.18
C ARG A 256 5.14 -26.40 -0.28
N ASN A 257 4.17 -26.62 -1.17
CA ASN A 257 4.41 -26.80 -2.61
C ASN A 257 4.64 -25.44 -3.29
N ILE A 258 5.84 -24.89 -3.08
CA ILE A 258 6.29 -23.61 -3.62
C ILE A 258 7.64 -23.76 -4.34
N GLU A 259 7.88 -22.88 -5.29
CA GLU A 259 9.23 -22.53 -5.73
C GLU A 259 9.46 -21.03 -5.47
N VAL A 260 10.69 -20.65 -5.12
CA VAL A 260 11.03 -19.26 -4.84
C VAL A 260 12.08 -18.80 -5.85
N LEU A 261 11.68 -17.90 -6.74
CA LEU A 261 12.53 -17.33 -7.79
C LEU A 261 13.02 -15.96 -7.33
N VAL A 262 14.28 -15.90 -6.93
CA VAL A 262 14.91 -14.68 -6.45
C VAL A 262 15.86 -14.17 -7.53
N CYS A 263 15.69 -12.94 -7.98
CA CYS A 263 16.67 -12.28 -8.83
C CYS A 263 17.30 -11.10 -8.10
N VAL A 264 18.63 -11.16 -7.95
CA VAL A 264 19.42 -10.09 -7.38
C VAL A 264 19.78 -9.10 -8.49
N ASP A 265 19.25 -7.88 -8.37
CA ASP A 265 19.21 -6.89 -9.44
C ASP A 265 20.48 -6.02 -9.49
N ASP A 266 21.62 -6.65 -9.79
CA ASP A 266 22.95 -6.03 -9.77
C ASP A 266 23.26 -5.26 -8.48
N SER A 267 22.93 -5.89 -7.36
CA SER A 267 23.17 -5.32 -6.04
C SER A 267 24.67 -5.22 -5.72
N PRO A 268 25.17 -4.07 -5.23
CA PRO A 268 26.59 -3.87 -4.92
C PRO A 268 27.00 -4.41 -3.53
N ASP A 269 26.04 -4.81 -2.71
CA ASP A 269 26.23 -5.30 -1.33
C ASP A 269 26.21 -6.83 -1.24
N GLU A 270 26.17 -7.37 -0.02
CA GLU A 270 26.19 -8.81 0.25
C GLU A 270 24.88 -9.55 -0.11
N THR A 271 23.89 -8.88 -0.72
CA THR A 271 22.57 -9.45 -1.06
C THR A 271 22.70 -10.79 -1.80
N LEU A 272 23.58 -10.87 -2.81
CA LEU A 272 23.76 -12.11 -3.60
C LEU A 272 24.34 -13.25 -2.76
N ALA A 273 25.31 -12.97 -1.88
CA ALA A 273 25.93 -13.98 -1.03
C ALA A 273 24.90 -14.56 -0.05
N ILE A 274 24.08 -13.70 0.56
CA ILE A 274 23.03 -14.10 1.51
C ILE A 274 21.94 -14.91 0.79
N ALA A 275 21.51 -14.48 -0.40
CA ALA A 275 20.54 -15.22 -1.21
C ALA A 275 21.04 -16.62 -1.59
N ARG A 276 22.32 -16.74 -1.97
CA ARG A 276 22.96 -18.04 -2.27
C ARG A 276 23.01 -18.95 -1.04
N ALA A 277 23.33 -18.41 0.13
CA ALA A 277 23.32 -19.17 1.37
C ALA A 277 21.90 -19.68 1.71
N ALA A 278 20.85 -18.91 1.44
CA ALA A 278 19.47 -19.37 1.60
C ALA A 278 19.14 -20.52 0.63
N ALA A 279 19.56 -20.45 -0.63
CA ALA A 279 19.36 -21.53 -1.61
C ALA A 279 20.12 -22.83 -1.29
N GLN A 280 21.22 -22.75 -0.54
CA GLN A 280 21.90 -23.94 -0.01
C GLN A 280 21.11 -24.60 1.14
N ARG A 281 20.33 -23.83 1.90
CA ARG A 281 19.50 -24.33 3.01
C ARG A 281 18.16 -24.89 2.53
N ASP A 282 17.60 -24.35 1.46
CA ASP A 282 16.30 -24.77 0.91
C ASP A 282 16.35 -24.91 -0.62
N GLY A 283 16.24 -26.16 -1.10
CA GLY A 283 16.31 -26.48 -2.52
C GLY A 283 15.16 -25.96 -3.39
N ARG A 284 14.10 -25.40 -2.77
CA ARG A 284 13.01 -24.72 -3.49
C ARG A 284 13.39 -23.30 -3.93
N VAL A 285 14.47 -22.75 -3.39
CA VAL A 285 14.94 -21.40 -3.70
C VAL A 285 15.93 -21.43 -4.87
N ARG A 286 15.64 -20.66 -5.91
CA ARG A 286 16.45 -20.54 -7.13
C ARG A 286 16.92 -19.10 -7.29
N ILE A 287 18.23 -18.90 -7.41
CA ILE A 287 18.85 -17.58 -7.49
C ILE A 287 19.25 -17.23 -8.92
N PHE A 288 18.87 -16.04 -9.35
CA PHE A 288 19.23 -15.42 -10.62
C PHE A 288 19.96 -14.11 -10.35
N ARG A 289 20.69 -13.61 -11.35
CA ARG A 289 21.32 -12.28 -11.31
C ARG A 289 21.00 -11.51 -12.58
N SER A 290 20.65 -10.24 -12.43
CA SER A 290 20.40 -9.35 -13.57
C SER A 290 21.71 -8.81 -14.16
N LYS A 291 21.68 -8.42 -15.45
CA LYS A 291 22.78 -7.69 -16.10
C LYS A 291 22.57 -6.19 -15.94
N GLY A 292 22.99 -5.66 -14.80
CA GLY A 292 22.74 -4.26 -14.42
C GLY A 292 21.38 -4.08 -13.75
N ASN A 293 21.26 -3.01 -12.95
CA ASN A 293 20.04 -2.66 -12.23
C ASN A 293 18.92 -2.29 -13.23
N GLN A 294 17.84 -3.06 -13.20
CA GLN A 294 16.71 -2.94 -14.13
C GLN A 294 15.41 -2.57 -13.43
N GLY A 295 15.39 -2.51 -12.10
CA GLY A 295 14.20 -2.20 -11.33
C GLY A 295 13.24 -3.39 -11.20
N PRO A 296 12.33 -3.31 -10.22
CA PRO A 296 11.56 -4.46 -9.74
C PRO A 296 10.64 -5.08 -10.79
N TYR A 297 10.02 -4.28 -11.67
CA TYR A 297 9.03 -4.80 -12.62
C TYR A 297 9.66 -5.47 -13.84
N ASN A 298 10.85 -5.03 -14.28
CA ASN A 298 11.63 -5.76 -15.27
C ASN A 298 12.06 -7.13 -14.74
N ILE A 299 12.52 -7.17 -13.50
CA ILE A 299 12.88 -8.41 -12.83
C ILE A 299 11.68 -9.34 -12.70
N ARG A 300 10.51 -8.83 -12.30
CA ARG A 300 9.27 -9.62 -12.27
C ARG A 300 8.96 -10.21 -13.65
N ASN A 301 9.02 -9.41 -14.71
CA ASN A 301 8.77 -9.89 -16.07
C ASN A 301 9.73 -11.00 -16.51
N GLN A 302 11.01 -10.88 -16.18
CA GLN A 302 12.00 -11.93 -16.46
C GLN A 302 11.72 -13.22 -15.68
N MET A 303 11.35 -13.09 -14.40
CA MET A 303 11.05 -14.24 -13.55
C MET A 303 9.71 -14.90 -13.87
N LEU A 304 8.73 -14.17 -14.41
CA LEU A 304 7.48 -14.75 -14.93
C LEU A 304 7.75 -15.81 -16.00
N ALA A 305 8.78 -15.62 -16.83
CA ALA A 305 9.17 -16.61 -17.84
C ALA A 305 9.84 -17.87 -17.26
N GLN A 306 10.30 -17.80 -16.00
CA GLN A 306 10.96 -18.90 -15.28
C GLN A 306 10.03 -19.66 -14.33
N ALA A 307 8.84 -19.11 -14.07
CA ALA A 307 7.84 -19.65 -13.17
C ALA A 307 7.14 -20.89 -13.78
N GLY A 308 7.13 -21.99 -13.04
CA GLY A 308 6.46 -23.25 -13.38
C GLY A 308 5.19 -23.52 -12.56
N GLY A 309 4.84 -22.67 -11.61
CA GLY A 309 3.66 -22.82 -10.76
C GLY A 309 2.34 -22.56 -11.48
N ALA A 310 1.27 -23.21 -11.01
CA ALA A 310 -0.10 -22.92 -11.46
C ALA A 310 -0.59 -21.55 -10.98
N TYR A 311 0.02 -21.04 -9.91
CA TYR A 311 -0.20 -19.70 -9.37
C TYR A 311 1.15 -19.00 -9.22
N ILE A 312 1.15 -17.69 -9.43
CA ILE A 312 2.33 -16.84 -9.26
C ILE A 312 1.97 -15.76 -8.25
N THR A 313 2.85 -15.50 -7.30
CA THR A 313 2.74 -14.40 -6.34
C THR A 313 4.08 -13.71 -6.16
N PHE A 314 4.10 -12.56 -5.47
CA PHE A 314 5.30 -11.76 -5.28
C PHE A 314 5.60 -11.55 -3.80
N ALA A 315 6.86 -11.28 -3.52
CA ALA A 315 7.35 -10.91 -2.20
C ALA A 315 8.49 -9.90 -2.36
N ASP A 316 8.49 -8.85 -1.54
CA ASP A 316 9.61 -7.91 -1.48
C ASP A 316 10.69 -8.49 -0.55
N ALA A 317 11.95 -8.18 -0.85
CA ALA A 317 13.10 -8.70 -0.12
C ALA A 317 13.29 -8.07 1.28
N ASP A 318 12.36 -7.22 1.71
CA ASP A 318 12.36 -6.53 3.01
C ASP A 318 11.10 -6.74 3.85
N ASP A 319 10.13 -7.51 3.33
CA ASP A 319 8.86 -7.80 3.98
C ASP A 319 8.84 -9.20 4.62
N ILE A 320 8.06 -9.38 5.70
CA ILE A 320 7.75 -10.69 6.28
C ILE A 320 6.38 -11.15 5.78
N ALA A 321 6.32 -12.33 5.15
CA ALA A 321 5.07 -13.01 4.86
C ALA A 321 4.54 -13.74 6.11
N MET A 322 3.27 -13.54 6.45
CA MET A 322 2.63 -14.32 7.52
C MET A 322 2.61 -15.81 7.15
N PRO A 323 2.71 -16.75 8.11
CA PRO A 323 2.85 -18.18 7.84
C PRO A 323 1.77 -18.75 6.91
N GLU A 324 0.53 -18.29 7.08
CA GLU A 324 -0.66 -18.71 6.33
C GLU A 324 -0.90 -17.93 5.03
N ARG A 325 0.00 -17.01 4.61
CA ARG A 325 -0.27 -16.08 3.52
C ARG A 325 -0.65 -16.79 2.23
N ILE A 326 0.21 -17.69 1.76
CA ILE A 326 0.01 -18.39 0.48
C ILE A 326 -1.25 -19.26 0.54
N GLU A 327 -1.43 -20.03 1.62
CA GLU A 327 -2.59 -20.90 1.79
C GLU A 327 -3.91 -20.11 1.79
N THR A 328 -3.97 -19.02 2.56
CA THR A 328 -5.17 -18.16 2.67
C THR A 328 -5.53 -17.54 1.32
N GLN A 329 -4.53 -17.01 0.62
CA GLN A 329 -4.72 -16.41 -0.70
C GLN A 329 -5.13 -17.42 -1.76
N LEU A 330 -4.57 -18.63 -1.72
CA LEU A 330 -4.92 -19.72 -2.62
C LEU A 330 -6.36 -20.20 -2.39
N ALA A 331 -6.76 -20.39 -1.13
CA ALA A 331 -8.11 -20.75 -0.74
C ALA A 331 -9.15 -19.73 -1.23
N ALA A 332 -8.81 -18.43 -1.12
CA ALA A 332 -9.65 -17.35 -1.61
C ALA A 332 -9.84 -17.38 -3.14
N ILE A 333 -8.81 -17.78 -3.91
CA ILE A 333 -8.91 -17.94 -5.36
C ILE A 333 -9.77 -19.16 -5.74
N ARG A 334 -9.62 -20.27 -5.00
CA ARG A 334 -10.31 -21.54 -5.28
C ARG A 334 -11.75 -21.59 -4.78
N GLY A 335 -12.19 -20.62 -3.96
CA GLY A 335 -13.58 -20.53 -3.49
C GLY A 335 -13.91 -21.49 -2.35
N GLY A 336 -12.92 -21.94 -1.57
CA GLY A 336 -13.14 -22.74 -0.35
C GLY A 336 -13.57 -24.20 -0.54
N ALA A 337 -13.82 -24.68 -1.76
CA ALA A 337 -14.12 -26.09 -2.03
C ALA A 337 -12.92 -26.79 -2.69
N GLN A 338 -12.26 -27.69 -1.96
CA GLN A 338 -11.32 -28.65 -2.56
C GLN A 338 -12.12 -29.73 -3.30
N GLY A 339 -11.84 -29.93 -4.59
CA GLY A 339 -12.19 -31.18 -5.29
C GLY A 339 -11.29 -32.31 -4.81
N ALA A 340 -11.83 -33.54 -4.73
CA ALA A 340 -11.16 -34.72 -4.17
C ALA A 340 -9.93 -35.21 -4.96
N ASP A 341 -9.65 -34.67 -6.14
CA ASP A 341 -8.56 -35.06 -7.05
C ASP A 341 -7.47 -33.99 -7.22
N GLY A 342 -7.62 -32.82 -6.59
CA GLY A 342 -6.61 -31.75 -6.64
C GLY A 342 -6.42 -31.10 -8.01
N THR A 343 -7.21 -31.46 -9.03
CA THR A 343 -7.07 -30.93 -10.39
C THR A 343 -8.12 -29.86 -10.70
N ASP A 344 -7.65 -28.66 -11.06
CA ASP A 344 -8.50 -27.62 -11.67
C ASP A 344 -8.80 -28.04 -13.12
N THR A 345 -10.03 -28.53 -13.37
CA THR A 345 -10.49 -28.78 -14.73
C THR A 345 -10.69 -27.45 -15.46
N ALA A 346 -10.02 -27.33 -16.59
CA ALA A 346 -9.90 -26.15 -17.42
C ALA A 346 -11.23 -25.45 -17.81
N ALA A 347 -11.06 -24.16 -18.17
CA ALA A 347 -12.04 -23.11 -18.43
C ALA A 347 -12.56 -22.47 -17.13
N THR A 348 -12.11 -21.25 -16.84
CA THR A 348 -12.63 -20.36 -15.79
C THR A 348 -14.15 -20.28 -15.91
N PRO A 349 -14.94 -21.02 -15.11
CA PRO A 349 -16.38 -20.91 -15.18
C PRO A 349 -16.76 -19.52 -14.65
N ALA A 350 -17.88 -18.98 -15.13
CA ALA A 350 -18.40 -17.72 -14.59
C ALA A 350 -18.49 -17.80 -13.05
N GLY A 351 -17.73 -16.96 -12.35
CA GLY A 351 -17.69 -16.90 -10.88
C GLY A 351 -16.37 -17.37 -10.22
N MET A 352 -15.44 -17.98 -10.96
CA MET A 352 -14.13 -18.34 -10.40
C MET A 352 -13.20 -17.12 -10.32
N LYS A 353 -12.50 -16.97 -9.19
CA LYS A 353 -11.52 -15.90 -9.01
C LYS A 353 -10.27 -16.20 -9.83
N VAL A 354 -9.68 -15.16 -10.42
CA VAL A 354 -8.47 -15.22 -11.23
C VAL A 354 -7.22 -14.79 -10.48
N ALA A 355 -7.42 -14.00 -9.42
CA ALA A 355 -6.37 -13.48 -8.57
C ALA A 355 -6.89 -13.26 -7.15
N SER A 356 -5.98 -13.06 -6.19
CA SER A 356 -6.28 -12.54 -4.87
C SER A 356 -5.21 -11.54 -4.43
N LYS A 357 -5.54 -10.67 -3.48
CA LYS A 357 -4.58 -9.81 -2.79
C LYS A 357 -4.89 -9.72 -1.31
N ALA A 358 -3.83 -9.62 -0.52
CA ALA A 358 -3.89 -9.44 0.92
C ALA A 358 -3.63 -7.98 1.32
N ARG A 359 -3.46 -7.76 2.63
CA ARG A 359 -3.15 -6.46 3.19
C ARG A 359 -1.81 -6.44 3.90
N TRP A 360 -1.18 -5.26 3.88
CA TRP A 360 -0.03 -4.94 4.70
C TRP A 360 -0.45 -4.46 6.08
N LEU A 361 0.34 -4.80 7.09
CA LEU A 361 0.57 -3.94 8.24
C LEU A 361 1.98 -3.35 8.09
N ARG A 362 2.09 -2.02 7.95
CA ARG A 362 3.39 -1.35 7.80
C ARG A 362 4.04 -1.11 9.16
N LEU A 363 5.29 -1.54 9.31
CA LEU A 363 6.05 -1.45 10.56
C LEU A 363 7.37 -0.74 10.32
N ARG A 364 7.75 0.15 11.23
CA ARG A 364 9.08 0.76 11.30
C ARG A 364 10.14 -0.30 11.63
N PRO A 365 11.44 -0.01 11.44
CA PRO A 365 12.52 -0.97 11.74
C PRO A 365 12.53 -1.52 13.18
N ASP A 366 11.92 -0.80 14.12
CA ASP A 366 11.76 -1.19 15.53
C ASP A 366 10.47 -1.95 15.82
N GLY A 367 9.67 -2.29 14.80
CA GLY A 367 8.40 -2.99 14.94
C GLY A 367 7.20 -2.10 15.29
N GLN A 368 7.38 -0.78 15.41
CA GLN A 368 6.24 0.11 15.62
C GLN A 368 5.38 0.21 14.37
N THR A 369 4.07 0.13 14.55
CA THR A 369 3.10 0.29 13.46
C THR A 369 3.10 1.71 12.90
N VAL A 370 3.06 1.81 11.58
CA VAL A 370 2.88 3.08 10.87
C VAL A 370 1.40 3.33 10.63
N PHE A 371 0.96 4.52 11.04
CA PHE A 371 -0.35 5.06 10.69
C PHE A 371 -0.15 6.10 9.58
N PHE A 372 -1.13 6.23 8.71
CA PHE A 372 -1.14 7.21 7.62
C PHE A 372 -2.16 8.31 7.91
N GLY A 373 -2.18 9.37 7.11
CA GLY A 373 -3.02 10.54 7.33
C GLY A 373 -4.53 10.29 7.50
N ASP A 374 -5.06 9.13 7.10
CA ASP A 374 -6.46 8.74 7.35
C ASP A 374 -6.69 8.01 8.71
N GLY A 375 -5.64 7.82 9.50
CA GLY A 375 -5.67 7.14 10.78
C GLY A 375 -5.66 5.60 10.73
N LEU A 376 -5.58 5.00 9.54
CA LEU A 376 -5.55 3.55 9.40
C LEU A 376 -4.11 3.04 9.29
N ALA A 377 -3.82 1.90 9.90
CA ALA A 377 -2.52 1.21 9.80
C ALA A 377 -2.47 0.19 8.64
N GLN A 378 -3.58 -0.50 8.40
CA GLN A 378 -3.64 -1.58 7.42
C GLN A 378 -3.79 -1.04 5.99
N ARG A 379 -2.99 -1.50 5.03
CA ARG A 379 -3.00 -1.03 3.63
C ARG A 379 -3.24 -2.17 2.64
N PRO A 380 -3.92 -1.97 1.50
CA PRO A 380 -3.89 -2.95 0.43
C PRO A 380 -2.44 -3.25 0.02
N CYS A 381 -2.10 -4.54 -0.12
CA CYS A 381 -0.77 -4.98 -0.53
C CYS A 381 -0.85 -5.49 -1.97
N LEU A 382 -0.64 -4.61 -2.95
CA LEU A 382 -0.62 -5.03 -4.36
C LEU A 382 0.58 -5.91 -4.69
N ASN A 383 1.68 -5.78 -3.92
CA ASN A 383 2.78 -6.72 -3.99
C ASN A 383 2.36 -8.17 -3.65
N SER A 384 1.36 -8.37 -2.80
CA SER A 384 0.88 -9.73 -2.47
C SER A 384 0.00 -10.35 -3.55
N LEU A 385 -0.20 -9.71 -4.71
CA LEU A 385 -1.05 -10.27 -5.76
C LEU A 385 -0.64 -11.72 -6.05
N MET A 386 -1.60 -12.63 -5.90
CA MET A 386 -1.50 -14.02 -6.32
C MET A 386 -2.42 -14.21 -7.51
N VAL A 387 -1.89 -14.75 -8.60
CA VAL A 387 -2.58 -14.77 -9.90
C VAL A 387 -2.41 -16.16 -10.52
N ARG A 388 -3.46 -16.68 -11.14
CA ARG A 388 -3.37 -17.91 -11.94
C ARG A 388 -2.38 -17.71 -13.08
N ALA A 389 -1.46 -18.64 -13.30
CA ALA A 389 -0.40 -18.49 -14.30
C ALA A 389 -0.96 -18.26 -15.72
N GLU A 390 -2.07 -18.90 -16.09
CA GLU A 390 -2.71 -18.74 -17.39
C GLU A 390 -3.24 -17.32 -17.65
N VAL A 391 -3.53 -16.55 -16.60
CA VAL A 391 -4.04 -15.17 -16.70
C VAL A 391 -2.99 -14.24 -17.31
N PHE A 392 -1.71 -14.49 -17.06
CA PHE A 392 -0.61 -13.68 -17.61
C PHE A 392 -0.58 -13.69 -19.14
N LYS A 393 -1.07 -14.76 -19.79
CA LYS A 393 -1.20 -14.82 -21.27
C LYS A 393 -2.21 -13.81 -21.81
N ARG A 394 -3.21 -13.44 -21.00
CA ARG A 394 -4.27 -12.49 -21.37
C ARG A 394 -4.00 -11.07 -20.89
N THR A 395 -3.25 -10.91 -19.81
CA THR A 395 -2.93 -9.58 -19.26
C THR A 395 -1.64 -9.01 -19.85
N GLY A 396 -0.74 -9.84 -20.35
CA GLY A 396 0.62 -9.39 -20.68
C GLY A 396 1.46 -9.05 -19.43
N PRO A 397 2.70 -8.56 -19.62
CA PRO A 397 3.69 -8.32 -18.57
C PRO A 397 3.41 -7.04 -17.77
N PHE A 398 4.08 -6.86 -16.63
CA PHE A 398 4.10 -5.57 -15.94
C PHE A 398 4.71 -4.48 -16.83
N VAL A 399 4.22 -3.24 -16.69
CA VAL A 399 4.87 -2.09 -17.34
C VAL A 399 6.25 -1.88 -16.70
N PRO A 400 7.32 -1.67 -17.48
CA PRO A 400 8.68 -1.61 -16.97
C PRO A 400 8.98 -0.22 -16.38
N VAL A 401 8.45 0.03 -15.18
CA VAL A 401 8.66 1.27 -14.40
C VAL A 401 9.38 0.96 -13.09
N MET A 402 9.73 1.98 -12.31
CA MET A 402 10.31 1.79 -10.97
C MET A 402 9.25 1.55 -9.88
N PHE A 403 8.08 2.16 -9.99
CA PHE A 403 7.02 2.09 -8.99
C PHE A 403 5.63 2.06 -9.64
N GLY A 404 4.65 1.49 -8.94
CA GLY A 404 3.25 1.49 -9.38
C GLY A 404 2.93 0.53 -10.54
N GLY A 405 3.87 -0.26 -11.01
CA GLY A 405 3.63 -1.30 -12.02
C GLY A 405 2.62 -2.36 -11.53
N ASP A 406 2.58 -2.64 -10.23
CA ASP A 406 1.60 -3.51 -9.59
C ASP A 406 0.19 -2.92 -9.60
N THR A 407 0.05 -1.61 -9.39
CA THR A 407 -1.20 -0.87 -9.56
C THR A 407 -1.71 -0.96 -10.99
N VAL A 408 -0.86 -0.70 -11.99
CA VAL A 408 -1.25 -0.80 -13.40
C VAL A 408 -1.68 -2.22 -13.75
N PHE A 409 -0.93 -3.22 -13.30
CA PHE A 409 -1.26 -4.62 -13.52
C PHE A 409 -2.58 -5.02 -12.81
N TYR A 410 -2.80 -4.54 -11.60
CA TYR A 410 -4.04 -4.75 -10.85
C TYR A 410 -5.26 -4.16 -11.56
N GLU A 411 -5.18 -2.91 -12.04
CA GLU A 411 -6.28 -2.29 -12.76
C GLU A 411 -6.52 -2.96 -14.11
N ARG A 412 -5.47 -3.47 -14.76
CA ARG A 412 -5.60 -4.32 -15.95
C ARG A 412 -6.37 -5.61 -15.68
N LEU A 413 -6.07 -6.31 -14.57
CA LEU A 413 -6.84 -7.48 -14.14
C LEU A 413 -8.32 -7.13 -13.95
N ARG A 414 -8.61 -6.00 -13.28
CA ARG A 414 -9.99 -5.56 -13.06
C ARG A 414 -10.73 -5.21 -14.34
N ALA A 415 -10.04 -4.58 -15.30
CA ALA A 415 -10.61 -4.21 -16.58
C ALA A 415 -10.93 -5.45 -17.43
N LEU A 416 -10.05 -6.45 -17.43
CA LEU A 416 -10.19 -7.65 -18.26
C LEU A 416 -11.15 -8.71 -17.70
N PHE A 417 -11.21 -8.84 -16.38
CA PHE A 417 -11.92 -9.93 -15.71
C PHE A 417 -13.05 -9.44 -14.80
N GLY A 418 -13.17 -8.14 -14.56
CA GLY A 418 -14.09 -7.56 -13.59
C GLY A 418 -13.50 -7.53 -12.17
N SER A 419 -13.97 -6.60 -11.35
CA SER A 419 -13.48 -6.45 -9.97
C SER A 419 -13.81 -7.68 -9.11
N ASP A 420 -14.94 -8.32 -9.36
CA ASP A 420 -15.36 -9.52 -8.64
C ASP A 420 -14.54 -10.76 -9.01
N ALA A 421 -13.68 -10.71 -10.03
CA ALA A 421 -12.77 -11.80 -10.34
C ALA A 421 -11.51 -11.79 -9.45
N ILE A 422 -11.29 -10.74 -8.66
CA ILE A 422 -10.17 -10.66 -7.73
C ILE A 422 -10.70 -10.85 -6.30
N ALA A 423 -10.15 -11.83 -5.59
CA ALA A 423 -10.50 -12.05 -4.20
C ALA A 423 -9.76 -11.06 -3.28
N GLU A 424 -10.52 -10.37 -2.45
CA GLU A 424 -10.00 -9.47 -1.42
C GLU A 424 -9.79 -10.27 -0.13
N VAL A 425 -8.54 -10.37 0.32
CA VAL A 425 -8.18 -11.01 1.58
C VAL A 425 -7.88 -9.89 2.58
N ASP A 426 -8.82 -9.63 3.47
CA ASP A 426 -8.74 -8.47 4.40
C ASP A 426 -7.70 -8.65 5.51
N GLN A 427 -7.15 -9.84 5.68
CA GLN A 427 -6.12 -10.15 6.66
C GLN A 427 -4.78 -9.44 6.36
N PRO A 428 -4.05 -8.96 7.39
CA PRO A 428 -2.72 -8.38 7.24
C PRO A 428 -1.65 -9.47 7.04
N LEU A 429 -1.67 -10.14 5.89
CA LEU A 429 -0.80 -11.29 5.61
C LEU A 429 0.64 -10.92 5.21
N VAL A 430 0.97 -9.63 5.20
CA VAL A 430 2.33 -9.13 4.98
C VAL A 430 2.66 -8.07 6.02
N LEU A 431 3.71 -8.31 6.82
CA LEU A 431 4.28 -7.30 7.70
C LEU A 431 5.36 -6.57 6.93
N GLY A 432 5.03 -5.37 6.46
CA GLY A 432 5.86 -4.65 5.50
C GLY A 432 6.79 -3.64 6.15
N LEU A 433 8.08 -3.68 5.82
CA LEU A 433 9.04 -2.73 6.34
C LEU A 433 8.69 -1.31 5.84
N TRP A 434 8.78 -0.34 6.74
CA TRP A 434 8.65 1.09 6.47
C TRP A 434 9.90 1.79 6.99
N GLY A 435 11.02 1.57 6.31
CA GLY A 435 12.34 2.10 6.66
C GLY A 435 12.88 3.09 5.63
N GLU A 436 13.92 3.83 5.98
CA GLU A 436 14.54 4.83 5.09
C GLU A 436 15.12 4.23 3.81
N GLY A 437 15.55 2.96 3.85
CA GLY A 437 16.03 2.23 2.67
C GLY A 437 14.94 1.85 1.68
N SER A 438 13.66 1.86 2.07
CA SER A 438 12.55 1.45 1.20
C SER A 438 12.36 2.43 0.04
N LEU A 439 12.03 1.92 -1.14
CA LEU A 439 11.78 2.73 -2.35
C LEU A 439 10.71 3.83 -2.13
N THR A 440 9.75 3.62 -1.22
CA THR A 440 8.73 4.61 -0.86
C THR A 440 9.24 5.74 0.04
N ARG A 441 10.51 5.70 0.45
CA ARG A 441 11.14 6.67 1.36
C ARG A 441 12.38 7.34 0.76
N GLN A 442 12.84 6.89 -0.40
CA GLN A 442 13.97 7.48 -1.11
C GLN A 442 13.59 8.78 -1.83
N GLU A 443 14.55 9.69 -1.94
CA GLU A 443 14.38 10.95 -2.68
C GLU A 443 14.00 10.67 -4.15
N GLY A 444 13.11 11.51 -4.71
CA GLY A 444 12.59 11.35 -6.07
C GLY A 444 11.51 10.27 -6.24
N SER A 445 11.45 9.27 -5.36
CA SER A 445 10.44 8.19 -5.39
C SER A 445 9.64 8.07 -4.09
N ALA A 446 9.72 9.07 -3.21
CA ALA A 446 9.04 9.10 -1.93
C ALA A 446 7.49 9.09 -2.03
N ALA A 447 6.86 8.37 -1.12
CA ALA A 447 5.43 8.35 -0.86
C ALA A 447 5.21 8.23 0.65
N HIS A 448 5.14 9.36 1.35
CA HIS A 448 5.10 9.38 2.81
C HIS A 448 3.70 9.05 3.36
N GLU A 449 3.69 8.69 4.63
CA GLU A 449 2.50 8.35 5.41
C GLU A 449 1.56 9.54 5.65
N ASP A 450 2.07 10.78 5.62
CA ASP A 450 1.28 12.01 5.73
C ASP A 450 0.46 12.33 4.46
N GLY A 451 0.82 11.71 3.34
CA GLY A 451 0.20 11.91 2.03
C GLY A 451 1.13 12.52 0.98
N TYR A 452 2.34 12.94 1.33
CA TYR A 452 3.31 13.48 0.35
C TYR A 452 3.63 12.45 -0.75
N ARG A 453 3.76 12.93 -1.98
CA ARG A 453 4.15 12.12 -3.14
C ARG A 453 5.20 12.86 -3.94
N ALA A 454 6.33 12.21 -4.23
CA ALA A 454 7.38 12.80 -5.06
C ALA A 454 6.87 13.14 -6.47
N PRO A 455 7.43 14.16 -7.15
CA PRO A 455 6.99 14.59 -8.48
C PRO A 455 6.86 13.46 -9.50
N ALA A 456 7.81 12.51 -9.52
CA ALA A 456 7.80 11.37 -10.43
C ALA A 456 6.58 10.45 -10.21
N ARG A 457 6.16 10.23 -8.95
CA ARG A 457 4.95 9.46 -8.62
C ARG A 457 3.67 10.15 -9.05
N ARG A 458 3.61 11.48 -8.91
CA ARG A 458 2.46 12.28 -9.33
C ARG A 458 2.33 12.25 -10.86
N ALA A 459 3.43 12.46 -11.57
CA ALA A 459 3.47 12.35 -13.03
C ALA A 459 3.03 10.97 -13.52
N PHE A 460 3.56 9.89 -12.89
CA PHE A 460 3.13 8.53 -13.19
C PHE A 460 1.62 8.33 -13.00
N ALA A 461 1.08 8.71 -11.84
CA ALA A 461 -0.35 8.57 -11.55
C ALA A 461 -1.23 9.30 -12.56
N GLU A 462 -0.83 10.52 -12.96
CA GLU A 462 -1.55 11.31 -13.96
C GLU A 462 -1.51 10.68 -15.37
N ILE A 463 -0.36 10.17 -15.79
CA ILE A 463 -0.20 9.50 -17.09
C ILE A 463 -1.06 8.23 -17.13
N VAL A 464 -0.99 7.40 -16.09
CA VAL A 464 -1.79 6.16 -15.99
C VAL A 464 -3.28 6.49 -16.03
N PHE A 465 -3.74 7.41 -15.18
CA PHE A 465 -5.16 7.79 -15.12
C PHE A 465 -5.68 8.34 -16.46
N ARG A 466 -4.88 9.17 -17.14
CA ARG A 466 -5.26 9.73 -18.44
C ARG A 466 -5.40 8.65 -19.51
N ASN A 467 -4.50 7.67 -19.52
CA ASN A 467 -4.56 6.56 -20.46
C ASN A 467 -5.77 5.65 -20.18
N GLU A 468 -6.08 5.38 -18.91
CA GLU A 468 -7.32 4.69 -18.52
C GLU A 468 -8.58 5.41 -19.01
N LEU A 469 -8.62 6.75 -18.93
CA LEU A 469 -9.76 7.55 -19.39
C LEU A 469 -9.94 7.58 -20.91
N ARG A 470 -8.83 7.65 -21.66
CA ARG A 470 -8.86 7.70 -23.13
C ARG A 470 -9.38 6.39 -23.70
N SER A 471 -9.00 5.29 -23.07
CA SER A 471 -9.25 3.97 -23.62
C SER A 471 -9.48 2.93 -22.53
N PRO A 472 -10.71 2.84 -22.01
CA PRO A 472 -11.05 1.88 -20.97
C PRO A 472 -10.83 0.45 -21.45
N GLY A 473 -9.89 -0.27 -20.84
CA GLY A 473 -9.51 -1.63 -21.23
C GLY A 473 -8.24 -1.75 -22.10
N ILE A 474 -7.65 -0.64 -22.56
CA ILE A 474 -6.42 -0.67 -23.38
C ILE A 474 -5.14 -1.01 -22.61
N LEU A 475 -5.20 -1.11 -21.27
CA LEU A 475 -4.10 -1.73 -20.53
C LEU A 475 -3.82 -3.18 -20.99
N ALA A 476 -4.75 -3.86 -21.67
CA ALA A 476 -4.65 -5.27 -22.04
C ALA A 476 -3.68 -5.60 -23.20
N ASP A 477 -3.38 -4.66 -24.08
CA ASP A 477 -2.50 -4.88 -25.24
C ASP A 477 -1.26 -4.00 -25.09
N GLY A 478 -0.05 -4.57 -25.21
CA GLY A 478 1.26 -3.89 -25.04
C GLY A 478 1.25 -2.41 -25.46
N ASP A 479 1.00 -1.55 -24.48
CA ASP A 479 0.31 -0.28 -24.68
C ASP A 479 1.32 0.80 -25.08
N SER A 480 1.64 0.84 -26.38
CA SER A 480 2.65 1.74 -26.93
C SER A 480 2.38 3.22 -26.61
N ALA A 481 1.13 3.62 -26.36
CA ALA A 481 0.77 4.98 -25.97
C ALA A 481 1.11 5.29 -24.50
N LEU A 482 0.75 4.39 -23.58
CA LEU A 482 1.11 4.52 -22.16
C LEU A 482 2.63 4.47 -22.01
N GLU A 483 3.29 3.50 -22.64
CA GLU A 483 4.74 3.39 -22.62
C GLU A 483 5.42 4.61 -23.26
N ALA A 484 4.90 5.16 -24.36
CA ALA A 484 5.43 6.39 -24.94
C ALA A 484 5.33 7.59 -23.98
N GLU A 485 4.17 7.83 -23.36
CA GLU A 485 4.02 8.94 -22.39
C GLU A 485 4.90 8.74 -21.16
N LEU A 486 5.04 7.51 -20.66
CA LEU A 486 5.96 7.19 -19.57
C LEU A 486 7.43 7.38 -19.98
N SER A 487 7.77 7.06 -21.23
CA SER A 487 9.12 7.27 -21.78
C SER A 487 9.44 8.76 -21.88
N GLU A 488 8.52 9.56 -22.43
CA GLU A 488 8.66 11.01 -22.54
C GLU A 488 8.81 11.69 -21.18
N ALA A 489 8.16 11.14 -20.14
CA ALA A 489 8.28 11.58 -18.76
C ALA A 489 9.52 11.05 -18.02
N GLY A 490 10.35 10.21 -18.66
CA GLY A 490 11.53 9.60 -18.04
C GLY A 490 11.20 8.57 -16.94
N LEU A 491 10.02 7.95 -17.00
CA LEU A 491 9.51 7.01 -15.99
C LEU A 491 9.62 5.55 -16.41
N LEU A 492 9.92 5.27 -17.68
CA LEU A 492 10.25 3.92 -18.14
C LEU A 492 11.68 3.54 -17.79
N THR A 493 11.86 2.26 -17.45
CA THR A 493 13.15 1.63 -17.20
C THR A 493 13.36 0.54 -18.26
N PRO A 494 14.16 0.76 -19.32
CA PRO A 494 14.34 -0.23 -20.37
C PRO A 494 15.09 -1.48 -19.85
N PRO A 495 14.68 -2.71 -20.23
CA PRO A 495 15.31 -3.94 -19.75
C PRO A 495 16.67 -4.19 -20.43
N THR A 496 17.60 -4.79 -19.69
CA THR A 496 18.95 -5.19 -20.15
C THR A 496 19.21 -6.71 -20.04
N GLY A 497 18.28 -7.49 -19.50
CA GLY A 497 18.28 -8.97 -19.44
C GLY A 497 18.82 -9.58 -18.12
N SER A 498 18.63 -10.88 -17.90
CA SER A 498 19.13 -11.63 -16.72
C SER A 498 19.72 -12.98 -17.09
N GLU A 499 20.64 -13.49 -16.27
CA GLU A 499 21.20 -14.85 -16.40
C GLU A 499 21.07 -15.63 -15.07
N PRO A 500 21.04 -16.98 -15.11
CA PRO A 500 21.21 -17.78 -13.91
C PRO A 500 22.51 -17.36 -13.21
N ALA A 501 22.49 -17.18 -11.89
CA ALA A 501 23.74 -17.05 -11.15
C ALA A 501 24.40 -18.44 -11.20
N ASP A 502 25.59 -18.55 -11.80
CA ASP A 502 26.31 -19.82 -11.98
C ASP A 502 26.17 -20.72 -10.74
N ARG A 503 25.79 -21.99 -10.97
CA ARG A 503 25.85 -23.02 -9.90
C ARG A 503 27.31 -23.10 -9.43
N PRO A 504 27.54 -23.23 -8.11
CA PRO A 504 28.89 -23.23 -7.54
C PRO A 504 29.82 -24.25 -8.22
#